data_AF-A0A671ESY1-F1
#
_entry.id   AF-A0A671ESY1-F1
#
_cell.length_a   1.000
_cell.length_b   1.000
_cell.length_c   1.000
_cell.angle_alpha   90.00
_cell.angle_beta   90.00
_cell.angle_gamma   90.00
#
_symmetry.space_group_name_H-M   'P 1'
#
loop_
_entity.id
_entity.type
_entity.pdbx_description
1 polymer ?
#
loop_
_entity_poly.entity_id
_entity_poly.type
_entity_poly.pdbx_seq_one_letter_code
_entity_poly.pdbx_strand_id
1 'polypeptide(L)'
;MKPGREDEAAPAGGPWEECFEVAVQLALRAGQIIRKALSEEKRVSTKTSAADLVTETDHLVEDLIISELQKKFPSHRSPFSVVQTW
;
A
#
# COMPACT_ATOMS: atom_id res chain seq x y z
N MET A 1 -3.71 45.24 25.69
CA MET A 1 -4.37 43.93 25.52
C MET A 1 -5.25 43.97 24.28
N LYS A 2 -4.92 43.24 23.21
CA LYS A 2 -5.91 42.85 22.19
C LYS A 2 -6.39 41.44 22.55
N PRO A 3 -7.70 41.14 22.50
CA PRO A 3 -8.20 39.83 22.87
C PRO A 3 -7.74 38.81 21.82
N GLY A 4 -7.28 37.66 22.32
CA GLY A 4 -6.79 36.54 21.53
C GLY A 4 -7.84 36.07 20.55
N ARG A 5 -7.38 35.80 19.33
CA ARG A 5 -8.14 35.12 18.29
C ARG A 5 -8.47 33.73 18.83
N GLU A 6 -9.76 33.44 18.90
CA GLU A 6 -10.29 32.14 19.32
C GLU A 6 -9.68 31.05 18.42
N ASP A 7 -9.02 30.08 19.06
CA ASP A 7 -8.52 28.86 18.45
C ASP A 7 -9.71 28.00 18.02
N GLU A 8 -10.25 28.26 16.82
CA GLU A 8 -11.14 27.34 16.12
C GLU A 8 -10.37 26.03 15.89
N ALA A 9 -10.73 25.00 16.66
CA ALA A 9 -10.17 23.66 16.54
C ALA A 9 -10.40 23.14 15.11
N ALA A 10 -9.31 23.05 14.34
CA ALA A 10 -9.33 22.44 13.02
C ALA A 10 -9.95 21.03 13.09
N PRO A 11 -10.74 20.61 12.08
CA PRO A 11 -11.29 19.27 12.04
C PRO A 11 -10.15 18.25 12.16
N ALA A 12 -10.30 17.29 13.07
CA ALA A 12 -9.31 16.25 13.29
C ALA A 12 -9.23 15.36 12.03
N GLY A 13 -8.19 15.60 11.22
CA GLY A 13 -7.89 14.82 10.01
C GLY A 13 -7.39 15.71 8.88
N GLY A 14 -6.16 15.49 8.44
CA GLY A 14 -5.63 16.14 7.24
C GLY A 14 -6.30 15.62 5.96
N PRO A 15 -6.06 16.24 4.80
CA PRO A 15 -6.63 15.81 3.52
C PRO A 15 -6.26 14.38 3.08
N TRP A 16 -5.34 13.74 3.80
CA TRP A 16 -4.83 12.39 3.51
C TRP A 16 -5.21 11.34 4.55
N GLU A 17 -6.01 11.70 5.56
CA GLU A 17 -6.32 10.80 6.67
C GLU A 17 -6.97 9.50 6.18
N GLU A 18 -7.97 9.60 5.29
CA GLU A 18 -8.63 8.43 4.70
C GLU A 18 -7.65 7.55 3.90
N CYS A 19 -6.73 8.18 3.15
CA CYS A 19 -5.72 7.45 2.40
C CYS A 19 -4.76 6.71 3.35
N PHE A 20 -4.37 7.35 4.45
CA PHE A 20 -3.51 6.76 5.47
C PHE A 20 -4.18 5.57 6.16
N GLU A 21 -5.43 5.72 6.59
CA GLU A 21 -6.20 4.62 7.21
C GLU A 21 -6.32 3.41 6.29
N VAL A 22 -6.65 3.64 5.01
CA VAL A 22 -6.72 2.57 3.99
C VAL A 22 -5.34 1.92 3.80
N ALA A 23 -4.26 2.70 3.73
CA ALA A 23 -2.90 2.18 3.59
C ALA A 23 -2.49 1.30 4.78
N VAL A 24 -2.81 1.70 6.01
CA VAL A 24 -2.56 0.91 7.23
C VAL A 24 -3.31 -0.43 7.17
N GLN A 25 -4.60 -0.41 6.79
CA GLN A 25 -5.40 -1.64 6.68
C GLN A 25 -4.84 -2.60 5.62
N LEU A 26 -4.44 -2.08 4.45
CA LEU A 26 -3.84 -2.87 3.39
C LEU A 26 -2.48 -3.46 3.81
N ALA A 27 -1.64 -2.68 4.48
CA ALA A 27 -0.35 -3.15 4.99
C ALA A 27 -0.51 -4.29 6.00
N LEU A 28 -1.48 -4.20 6.91
CA LEU A 28 -1.79 -5.26 7.86
C LEU A 28 -2.26 -6.54 7.16
N ARG A 29 -3.13 -6.42 6.16
CA ARG A 29 -3.64 -7.57 5.39
C ARG A 29 -2.53 -8.23 4.56
N ALA A 30 -1.71 -7.43 3.88
CA ALA A 30 -0.52 -7.92 3.17
C ALA A 30 0.44 -8.65 4.11
N GLY A 31 0.69 -8.10 5.30
CA GLY A 31 1.53 -8.75 6.32
C GLY A 31 1.01 -10.10 6.78
N GLN A 32 -0.32 -10.28 6.86
CA GLN A 32 -0.92 -11.58 7.19
C GLN A 32 -0.69 -12.63 6.08
N ILE A 33 -0.80 -12.22 4.82
CA ILE A 33 -0.52 -13.06 3.65
C ILE A 33 0.95 -13.48 3.66
N ILE A 34 1.86 -12.53 3.81
CA ILE A 34 3.31 -12.78 3.86
C ILE A 34 3.63 -13.74 5.01
N ARG A 35 3.09 -13.50 6.21
CA ARG A 35 3.32 -14.38 7.36
C ARG A 35 2.85 -15.81 7.12
N LYS A 36 1.74 -16.00 6.41
CA LYS A 36 1.25 -17.34 6.03
C LYS A 36 2.20 -18.00 5.04
N ALA A 37 2.56 -17.30 3.96
CA ALA A 37 3.48 -17.80 2.93
C ALA A 37 4.88 -18.10 3.48
N LEU A 38 5.31 -17.44 4.56
CA LEU A 38 6.57 -17.75 5.23
C LEU A 38 6.61 -19.17 5.81
N SER A 39 5.45 -19.74 6.17
CA SER A 39 5.36 -21.10 6.74
C SER A 39 5.16 -22.19 5.69
N GLU A 40 4.98 -21.81 4.42
CA GLU A 40 4.71 -22.72 3.29
C GLU A 40 5.96 -22.87 2.40
N GLU A 41 6.00 -23.92 1.59
CA GLU A 41 7.04 -24.14 0.57
C GLU A 41 6.99 -23.01 -0.47
N LYS A 42 8.14 -22.41 -0.78
CA LYS A 42 8.20 -21.21 -1.61
C LYS A 42 8.74 -21.55 -2.99
N ARG A 43 7.97 -21.20 -4.02
CA ARG A 43 8.52 -21.06 -5.38
C ARG A 43 9.18 -19.70 -5.50
N VAL A 44 10.50 -19.74 -5.64
CA VAL A 44 11.32 -18.55 -5.83
C VAL A 44 11.64 -18.42 -7.31
N SER A 45 11.39 -17.24 -7.86
CA SER A 45 11.79 -16.84 -9.21
C SER A 45 12.83 -15.72 -9.12
N THR A 46 13.54 -15.45 -10.20
CA THR A 46 14.53 -14.37 -10.29
C THR A 46 14.00 -13.29 -11.25
N LYS A 47 14.17 -12.02 -10.91
CA LYS A 47 13.91 -10.87 -11.79
C LYS A 47 15.14 -10.61 -12.67
N THR A 48 15.95 -9.60 -12.34
CA THR A 48 17.05 -9.13 -13.20
C THR A 48 18.37 -9.91 -13.02
N SER A 49 18.51 -10.64 -11.93
CA SER A 49 19.73 -11.35 -11.55
C SER A 49 19.41 -12.54 -10.64
N ALA A 50 20.33 -13.49 -10.53
CA ALA A 50 20.18 -14.67 -9.66
C ALA A 50 20.01 -14.31 -8.17
N ALA A 51 20.41 -13.11 -7.76
CA ALA A 51 20.22 -12.60 -6.39
C ALA A 51 18.93 -11.74 -6.24
N ASP A 52 18.29 -11.37 -7.35
CA ASP A 52 17.10 -10.54 -7.38
C ASP A 52 15.86 -11.45 -7.37
N LEU A 53 15.47 -11.88 -6.18
CA LEU A 53 14.43 -12.88 -6.01
C LEU A 53 13.03 -12.25 -5.95
N VAL A 54 12.06 -12.94 -6.52
CA VAL A 54 10.64 -12.63 -6.42
C VAL A 54 9.87 -13.91 -6.18
N THR A 55 8.82 -13.82 -5.38
CA THR A 55 7.96 -14.95 -5.06
C THR A 55 6.54 -14.67 -5.53
N GLU A 56 5.75 -15.74 -5.63
CA GLU A 56 4.30 -15.63 -5.85
C GLU A 56 3.62 -14.71 -4.81
N THR A 57 4.16 -14.68 -3.58
CA THR A 57 3.66 -13.82 -2.50
C THR A 57 3.78 -12.34 -2.84
N ASP A 58 4.88 -11.93 -3.48
CA ASP A 58 5.12 -10.52 -3.85
C ASP A 58 4.06 -10.08 -4.87
N HIS A 59 3.81 -10.91 -5.89
CA HIS A 59 2.77 -10.65 -6.90
C HIS A 59 1.38 -10.58 -6.27
N LEU A 60 1.04 -11.51 -5.37
CA LEU A 60 -0.28 -11.54 -4.73
C LEU A 60 -0.52 -10.33 -3.82
N VAL A 61 0.51 -9.86 -3.10
CA VAL A 61 0.43 -8.66 -2.28
C VAL A 61 0.29 -7.40 -3.14
N GLU A 62 1.05 -7.32 -4.23
CA GLU A 62 0.97 -6.20 -5.18
C GLU A 62 -0.43 -6.09 -5.79
N ASP A 63 -0.98 -7.20 -6.32
CA ASP A 63 -2.34 -7.25 -6.87
C ASP A 63 -3.41 -6.85 -5.85
N LEU A 64 -3.27 -7.31 -4.59
CA LEU A 64 -4.17 -6.91 -3.51
C LEU A 64 -4.14 -5.39 -3.29
N ILE A 65 -2.95 -4.80 -3.15
CA ILE A 65 -2.81 -3.37 -2.83
C ILE A 65 -3.33 -2.52 -3.99
N ILE A 66 -2.94 -2.84 -5.23
CA ILE A 66 -3.35 -2.07 -6.40
C ILE A 66 -4.86 -2.13 -6.59
N SER A 67 -5.43 -3.35 -6.55
CA SER A 67 -6.85 -3.53 -6.84
C SER A 67 -7.73 -2.81 -5.80
N GLU A 68 -7.35 -2.83 -4.53
CA GLU A 68 -8.11 -2.13 -3.48
C GLU A 68 -7.94 -0.61 -3.56
N LEU A 69 -6.73 -0.11 -3.83
CA LEU A 69 -6.50 1.33 -4.02
C LEU A 69 -7.20 1.86 -5.27
N GLN A 70 -7.23 1.13 -6.38
CA GLN A 70 -7.95 1.53 -7.59
C GLN A 70 -9.47 1.58 -7.37
N LYS A 71 -10.03 0.63 -6.60
CA LYS A 71 -11.46 0.64 -6.23
C LYS A 71 -11.80 1.84 -5.34
N LYS A 72 -10.95 2.13 -4.34
CA LYS A 72 -11.21 3.17 -3.34
C LYS A 72 -10.89 4.58 -3.85
N PHE A 73 -9.87 4.70 -4.68
CA PHE A 73 -9.35 5.98 -5.21
C PHE A 73 -9.12 5.90 -6.73
N PRO A 74 -10.19 5.85 -7.54
CA PRO A 74 -10.08 5.63 -9.00
C PRO A 74 -9.35 6.76 -9.76
N SER A 75 -9.24 7.95 -9.16
CA SER A 75 -8.49 9.07 -9.71
C SER A 75 -6.99 9.03 -9.39
N HIS A 76 -6.56 8.16 -8.47
CA HIS A 76 -5.14 7.99 -8.18
C HIS A 76 -4.44 7.37 -9.39
N ARG A 77 -3.29 7.95 -9.74
CA ARG A 77 -2.45 7.39 -10.79
C ARG A 77 -1.94 6.03 -10.33
N SER A 78 -2.28 4.99 -11.06
CA SER A 78 -1.65 3.68 -10.88
C SER A 78 -0.16 3.81 -11.18
N PRO A 79 0.75 3.37 -10.28
CA PRO A 79 2.18 3.37 -10.58
C PRO A 79 2.52 2.49 -11.80
N PHE A 80 1.63 1.58 -12.21
CA PHE A 80 1.80 0.67 -13.36
C PHE A 80 1.37 1.25 -14.70
N SER A 81 0.90 2.50 -14.75
CA SER A 81 0.65 3.17 -16.04
C SER A 81 1.96 3.54 -16.76
N VAL A 82 3.11 3.35 -16.13
CA VAL A 82 4.44 3.56 -16.71
C VAL A 82 5.32 2.40 -16.25
N VAL A 83 5.81 1.62 -17.20
CA VAL A 83 6.73 0.47 -17.05
C VAL A 83 6.06 -0.86 -16.63
N GLN A 84 5.55 -1.58 -17.63
CA GLN A 84 5.74 -3.03 -17.66
C GLN A 84 7.20 -3.29 -18.02
N THR A 85 7.99 -3.81 -17.09
CA THR A 85 9.09 -4.74 -17.35
C THR A 85 9.60 -5.21 -16.00
N TRP A 86 9.41 -6.50 -15.72
CA TRP A 86 10.12 -7.24 -14.69
C TRP A 86 11.62 -7.28 -15.01
#